data_AF-A0A3D1K918-F1
#
_entry.id   AF-A0A3D1K918-F1
#
_cell.length_a   1.000
_cell.length_b   1.000
_cell.length_c   1.000
_cell.angle_alpha   90.00
_cell.angle_beta   90.00
_cell.angle_gamma   90.00
#
_symmetry.space_group_name_H-M   'P 1'
#
loop_
_entity.id
_entity.type
_entity.pdbx_description
1 polymer ?
#
loop_
_entity_poly.entity_id
_entity_poly.type
_entity_poly.pdbx_seq_one_letter_code
_entity_poly.pdbx_strand_id
1 'polypeptide(L)'
;MNHKSINWERPHCKASSEIADLYHLRWTIETFYREFKVGMQANVWHCQKVDSFEKELVSKLIAVCLVRLASAASSNSLGLMPSDISFAKVFTEVKIFLRKITSTIHPGNFASCHFELMCRCAKYLVDIRPDRSFPRDKQLYRRISRNLQRKRAGRPPIIIDTKKTPRPELLPSANGVIFLLS
;
A
#
# COMPACT_ATOMS: atom_id res chain seq x y z
N MET A 1 -30.05 -24.29 -27.97
CA MET A 1 -29.60 -23.17 -27.12
C MET A 1 -28.24 -22.72 -27.63
N ASN A 2 -28.16 -21.48 -28.13
CA ASN A 2 -27.03 -20.94 -28.87
C ASN A 2 -25.75 -20.90 -28.03
N HIS A 3 -24.77 -21.72 -28.41
CA HIS A 3 -23.38 -21.52 -28.02
C HIS A 3 -22.90 -20.21 -28.66
N LYS A 4 -22.84 -19.13 -27.88
CA LYS A 4 -22.11 -17.93 -28.28
C LYS A 4 -20.63 -18.31 -28.35
N SER A 5 -20.14 -18.52 -29.56
CA SER A 5 -18.73 -18.62 -29.90
C SER A 5 -18.02 -17.41 -29.30
N ILE A 6 -17.11 -17.63 -28.35
CA ILE A 6 -16.24 -16.58 -27.83
C ILE A 6 -15.26 -16.24 -28.95
N ASN A 7 -15.57 -15.18 -29.69
CA ASN A 7 -14.70 -14.64 -30.73
C ASN A 7 -13.45 -14.10 -30.04
N TRP A 8 -12.31 -14.77 -30.21
CA TRP A 8 -11.02 -14.35 -29.65
C TRP A 8 -10.35 -13.25 -30.48
N GLU A 9 -11.13 -12.32 -31.07
CA GLU A 9 -10.64 -11.29 -32.00
C GLU A 9 -9.25 -10.77 -31.61
N ARG A 10 -8.27 -11.01 -32.50
CA ARG A 10 -6.88 -10.60 -32.31
C ARG A 10 -6.88 -9.10 -32.01
N PRO A 11 -6.05 -8.62 -31.07
CA PRO A 11 -6.03 -7.21 -30.77
C PRO A 11 -5.51 -6.45 -31.99
N HIS A 12 -6.43 -5.86 -32.76
CA HIS A 12 -6.15 -4.66 -33.53
C HIS A 12 -5.44 -3.71 -32.58
N CYS A 13 -4.32 -3.13 -33.01
CA CYS A 13 -3.46 -2.25 -32.21
C CYS A 13 -4.31 -1.19 -31.48
N LYS A 14 -4.65 -1.47 -30.22
CA LYS A 14 -5.50 -0.59 -29.41
C LYS A 14 -4.76 0.71 -29.17
N ALA A 15 -5.47 1.83 -29.27
CA ALA A 15 -4.92 3.13 -28.91
C ALA A 15 -4.41 3.09 -27.47
N SER A 16 -3.36 3.87 -27.16
CA SER A 16 -2.73 3.86 -25.82
C SER A 16 -3.73 4.15 -24.69
N SER A 17 -4.79 4.90 -24.96
CA SER A 17 -5.89 5.19 -24.01
C SER A 17 -6.73 3.95 -23.70
N GLU A 18 -7.16 3.20 -24.71
CA GLU A 18 -7.94 1.98 -24.50
C GLU A 18 -7.18 0.92 -23.70
N ILE A 19 -5.87 0.84 -23.89
CA ILE A 19 -5.02 -0.05 -23.10
C ILE A 19 -5.00 0.42 -21.64
N ALA A 20 -4.86 1.72 -21.38
CA ALA A 20 -4.89 2.27 -20.03
C ALA A 20 -6.22 1.99 -19.31
N ASP A 21 -7.35 2.13 -19.99
CA ASP A 21 -8.67 1.83 -19.43
C ASP A 21 -8.81 0.35 -19.04
N LEU A 22 -8.30 -0.56 -19.86
CA LEU A 22 -8.25 -2.00 -19.53
C LEU A 22 -7.40 -2.27 -18.28
N TYR A 23 -6.29 -1.55 -18.09
CA TYR A 23 -5.49 -1.65 -16.87
C TYR A 23 -6.26 -1.16 -15.64
N HIS A 24 -7.06 -0.10 -15.76
CA HIS A 24 -7.92 0.39 -14.67
C HIS A 24 -9.01 -0.63 -14.30
N LEU A 25 -9.64 -1.27 -15.29
CA LEU A 25 -10.63 -2.35 -15.06
C LEU A 25 -10.00 -3.54 -14.31
N ARG A 26 -8.80 -3.97 -14.72
CA ARG A 26 -8.07 -5.06 -14.05
C ARG A 26 -7.79 -4.73 -12.59
N TRP A 27 -7.32 -3.51 -12.32
CA TRP A 27 -7.04 -3.05 -10.96
C TRP A 27 -8.30 -3.08 -10.07
N THR A 28 -9.45 -2.72 -10.64
CA THR A 28 -10.73 -2.74 -9.93
C THR A 28 -11.07 -4.14 -9.42
N ILE A 29 -10.88 -5.16 -10.28
CA ILE A 29 -11.07 -6.57 -9.92
C ILE A 29 -10.07 -7.01 -8.83
N GLU A 30 -8.79 -6.66 -8.97
CA GLU A 30 -7.77 -6.97 -7.96
C GLU A 30 -8.08 -6.35 -6.60
N THR A 31 -8.59 -5.12 -6.61
CA THR A 31 -9.01 -4.39 -5.39
C THR A 31 -10.21 -5.07 -4.74
N PHE A 32 -11.20 -5.46 -5.54
CA PHE A 32 -12.35 -6.23 -5.05
C PHE A 32 -11.92 -7.55 -4.40
N TYR A 33 -11.02 -8.31 -5.04
CA TYR A 33 -10.51 -9.54 -4.46
C TYR A 33 -9.72 -9.32 -3.18
N ARG A 34 -8.96 -8.23 -3.08
CA ARG A 34 -8.27 -7.86 -1.84
C ARG A 34 -9.27 -7.58 -0.72
N GLU A 35 -10.33 -6.83 -0.98
CA GLU A 35 -11.35 -6.53 0.03
C GLU A 35 -12.12 -7.78 0.45
N PHE A 36 -12.44 -8.65 -0.49
CA PHE A 36 -13.07 -9.93 -0.18
C PHE A 36 -12.15 -10.83 0.65
N LYS A 37 -10.91 -11.07 0.21
CA LYS A 37 -9.97 -11.97 0.92
C LYS A 37 -9.52 -11.42 2.26
N VAL A 38 -9.10 -10.15 2.28
CA VAL A 38 -8.49 -9.52 3.46
C VAL A 38 -9.52 -8.79 4.29
N GLY A 39 -10.36 -7.95 3.68
CA GLY A 39 -11.36 -7.14 4.39
C GLY A 39 -12.45 -7.99 5.04
N MET A 40 -12.97 -9.01 4.34
CA MET A 40 -13.97 -9.95 4.87
C MET A 40 -13.36 -11.20 5.50
N GLN A 41 -12.02 -11.28 5.58
CA GLN A 41 -11.31 -12.45 6.09
C GLN A 41 -11.74 -13.76 5.39
N ALA A 42 -12.04 -13.71 4.08
CA ALA A 42 -12.45 -14.89 3.30
C ALA A 42 -11.31 -15.92 3.05
N ASN A 43 -10.26 -15.87 3.87
CA ASN A 43 -9.25 -16.92 3.99
C ASN A 43 -9.52 -17.85 5.19
N VAL A 44 -10.44 -17.44 6.09
CA VAL A 44 -10.86 -18.19 7.27
C VAL A 44 -12.35 -18.49 7.14
N TRP A 45 -12.71 -19.76 7.24
CA TRP A 45 -14.08 -20.25 7.07
C TRP A 45 -14.51 -21.00 8.32
N HIS A 46 -15.76 -20.82 8.74
CA HIS A 46 -16.30 -21.49 9.93
C HIS A 46 -17.01 -22.80 9.58
N CYS A 47 -17.47 -22.94 8.35
CA CYS A 47 -18.22 -24.10 7.89
C CYS A 47 -17.36 -25.36 7.77
N GLN A 48 -17.92 -26.50 8.20
CA GLN A 48 -17.30 -27.83 8.06
C GLN A 48 -17.91 -28.68 6.94
N LYS A 49 -19.08 -28.27 6.40
CA LYS A 49 -19.79 -28.94 5.31
C LYS A 49 -19.77 -28.09 4.04
N VAL A 50 -19.76 -28.74 2.87
CA VAL A 50 -19.71 -28.08 1.56
C VAL A 50 -20.93 -27.17 1.34
N ASP A 51 -22.14 -27.65 1.60
CA ASP A 51 -23.36 -26.84 1.44
C ASP A 51 -23.39 -25.60 2.34
N SER A 52 -22.81 -25.71 3.54
CA SER A 52 -22.69 -24.58 4.47
C SER A 52 -21.62 -23.59 4.00
N PHE A 53 -20.52 -24.09 3.43
CA PHE A 53 -19.47 -23.27 2.85
C PHE A 53 -20.00 -22.41 1.69
N GLU A 54 -20.82 -22.97 0.80
CA GLU A 54 -21.43 -22.18 -0.29
C GLU A 54 -22.27 -21.01 0.25
N LYS A 55 -23.04 -21.25 1.32
CA LYS A 55 -23.84 -20.20 1.97
C LYS A 55 -22.96 -19.13 2.62
N GLU A 56 -21.89 -19.53 3.30
CA GLU A 56 -20.93 -18.60 3.91
C GLU A 56 -20.22 -17.76 2.84
N LEU A 57 -19.80 -18.38 1.73
CA LEU A 57 -19.19 -17.73 0.58
C LEU A 57 -20.12 -16.66 -0.02
N VAL A 58 -21.36 -17.05 -0.35
CA VAL A 58 -22.35 -16.14 -0.93
C VAL A 58 -22.67 -15.01 0.05
N SER A 59 -22.78 -15.30 1.34
CA SER A 59 -23.05 -14.30 2.38
C SER A 59 -21.92 -13.26 2.48
N LYS A 60 -20.65 -13.70 2.45
CA LYS A 60 -19.49 -12.77 2.42
C LYS A 60 -19.47 -11.93 1.14
N LEU A 61 -19.79 -12.51 -0.02
CA LEU A 61 -19.87 -11.77 -1.29
C LEU A 61 -20.96 -10.69 -1.25
N ILE A 62 -22.17 -11.05 -0.79
CA ILE A 62 -23.28 -10.10 -0.62
C ILE A 62 -22.86 -8.96 0.30
N ALA A 63 -22.20 -9.26 1.42
CA ALA A 63 -21.75 -8.24 2.34
C ALA A 63 -20.71 -7.27 1.72
N VAL A 64 -19.75 -7.74 0.91
CA VAL A 64 -18.85 -6.84 0.16
C VAL A 64 -19.64 -5.93 -0.78
N CYS A 65 -20.59 -6.49 -1.53
CA CYS A 65 -21.44 -5.73 -2.43
C CYS A 65 -22.25 -4.65 -1.69
N LEU A 66 -22.83 -4.98 -0.54
CA LEU A 66 -23.59 -4.03 0.27
C LEU A 66 -22.71 -2.89 0.79
N VAL A 67 -21.50 -3.19 1.27
CA VAL A 67 -20.54 -2.17 1.69
C VAL A 67 -20.16 -1.26 0.53
N ARG A 68 -19.90 -1.83 -0.66
CA ARG A 68 -19.58 -1.06 -1.87
C ARG A 68 -20.75 -0.21 -2.36
N LEU A 69 -21.98 -0.70 -2.24
CA LEU A 69 -23.18 0.09 -2.52
C LEU A 69 -23.32 1.26 -1.53
N ALA A 70 -23.03 1.05 -0.24
CA ALA A 70 -23.02 2.13 0.74
C ALA A 70 -21.93 3.18 0.41
N SER A 71 -20.73 2.74 0.00
CA SER A 71 -19.70 3.64 -0.50
C SER A 71 -20.18 4.44 -1.72
N ALA A 72 -20.77 3.77 -2.71
CA ALA A 72 -21.25 4.43 -3.93
C ALA A 72 -22.40 5.43 -3.65
N ALA A 73 -23.32 5.07 -2.77
CA ALA A 73 -24.38 5.98 -2.33
C ALA A 73 -23.81 7.21 -1.62
N SER A 74 -22.80 7.01 -0.77
CA SER A 74 -22.12 8.10 -0.05
C SER A 74 -21.31 9.00 -1.00
N SER A 75 -20.65 8.41 -2.01
CA SER A 75 -19.81 9.14 -2.96
C SER A 75 -20.66 9.97 -3.92
N ASN A 76 -21.81 9.45 -4.34
CA ASN A 76 -22.74 10.14 -5.23
C ASN A 76 -23.23 11.47 -4.62
N SER A 77 -23.42 11.53 -3.30
CA SER A 77 -23.79 12.77 -2.60
C SER A 77 -22.72 13.86 -2.65
N LEU A 78 -21.45 13.51 -2.89
CA LEU A 78 -20.31 14.44 -2.92
C LEU A 78 -19.67 14.59 -4.32
N GLY A 79 -20.20 13.89 -5.34
CA GLY A 79 -19.59 13.86 -6.68
C GLY A 79 -18.26 13.12 -6.74
N LEU A 80 -17.99 12.22 -5.80
CA LEU A 80 -16.75 11.44 -5.71
C LEU A 80 -16.91 10.06 -6.35
N MET A 81 -15.79 9.43 -6.72
CA MET A 81 -15.82 8.05 -7.19
C MET A 81 -15.92 7.09 -5.99
N PRO A 82 -16.64 5.95 -6.11
CA PRO A 82 -16.70 4.94 -5.05
C PRO A 82 -15.33 4.34 -4.70
N SER A 83 -14.36 4.43 -5.60
CA SER A 83 -12.96 4.02 -5.39
C SER A 83 -12.21 4.91 -4.40
N ASP A 84 -12.66 6.15 -4.22
CA ASP A 84 -11.97 7.14 -3.39
C ASP A 84 -12.36 6.98 -1.92
N ILE A 85 -13.33 6.11 -1.61
CA ILE A 85 -13.79 5.85 -0.25
C ILE A 85 -13.14 4.56 0.28
N SER A 86 -12.63 4.62 1.51
CA SER A 86 -11.96 3.51 2.15
C SER A 86 -12.95 2.41 2.55
N PHE A 87 -12.89 1.28 1.86
CA PHE A 87 -13.70 0.09 2.15
C PHE A 87 -13.62 -0.36 3.62
N ALA A 88 -12.42 -0.43 4.20
CA ALA A 88 -12.23 -0.92 5.57
C ALA A 88 -12.93 -0.05 6.62
N LYS A 89 -12.91 1.28 6.44
CA LYS A 89 -13.58 2.21 7.33
C LYS A 89 -15.10 2.15 7.15
N VAL A 90 -15.58 2.11 5.90
CA VAL A 90 -17.02 1.95 5.60
C VAL A 90 -17.55 0.63 6.18
N PHE A 91 -16.83 -0.48 6.00
CA PHE A 91 -17.22 -1.76 6.57
C PHE A 91 -17.39 -1.71 8.09
N THR A 92 -16.49 -0.99 8.77
CA THR A 92 -16.56 -0.80 10.23
C THR A 92 -17.79 0.02 10.62
N GLU A 93 -18.07 1.13 9.94
CA GLU A 93 -19.29 1.91 10.19
C GLU A 93 -20.56 1.13 9.88
N VAL A 94 -20.59 0.35 8.79
CA VAL A 94 -21.73 -0.51 8.45
C VAL A 94 -21.98 -1.52 9.58
N LYS A 95 -20.94 -2.12 10.15
CA LYS A 95 -21.09 -3.01 11.32
C LYS A 95 -21.65 -2.28 12.54
N ILE A 96 -21.20 -1.06 12.80
CA ILE A 96 -21.70 -0.23 13.91
C ILE A 96 -23.18 0.13 13.67
N PHE A 97 -23.53 0.54 12.46
CA PHE A 97 -24.89 0.80 12.04
C PHE A 97 -25.79 -0.43 12.19
N LEU A 98 -25.35 -1.59 11.71
CA LEU A 98 -26.10 -2.84 11.85
C LEU A 98 -26.36 -3.18 13.32
N ARG A 99 -25.35 -3.03 14.20
CA ARG A 99 -25.54 -3.21 15.65
C ARG A 99 -26.54 -2.22 16.22
N LYS A 100 -26.46 -0.94 15.83
CA LYS A 100 -27.39 0.11 16.26
C LYS A 100 -28.82 -0.24 15.85
N ILE A 101 -29.04 -0.62 14.58
CA ILE A 101 -30.39 -0.94 14.09
C ILE A 101 -30.98 -2.18 14.77
N THR A 102 -30.18 -3.21 15.00
CA THR A 102 -30.65 -4.44 15.66
C THR A 102 -30.98 -4.24 17.13
N SER A 103 -30.35 -3.26 17.80
CA SER A 103 -30.51 -3.05 19.24
C SER A 103 -31.54 -2.00 19.62
N THR A 104 -31.83 -1.01 18.76
CA THR A 104 -32.55 0.21 19.20
C THR A 104 -33.69 0.70 18.31
N ILE A 105 -33.94 0.12 17.13
CA ILE A 105 -34.82 0.80 16.15
C ILE A 105 -36.30 0.44 16.30
N HIS A 106 -37.07 1.42 16.77
CA HIS A 106 -38.46 1.63 16.36
C HIS A 106 -38.48 1.99 14.86
N PRO A 107 -39.35 1.38 14.02
CA PRO A 107 -39.28 1.46 12.55
C PRO A 107 -39.21 2.87 11.94
N GLY A 108 -39.62 3.93 12.65
CA GLY A 108 -39.56 5.31 12.18
C GLY A 108 -38.16 5.93 12.05
N ASN A 109 -37.14 5.39 12.73
CA ASN A 109 -35.81 6.04 12.81
C ASN A 109 -34.77 5.51 11.80
N PHE A 110 -35.15 4.56 10.94
CA PHE A 110 -34.22 3.94 9.99
C PHE A 110 -33.63 4.96 8.99
N ALA A 111 -34.49 5.79 8.39
CA ALA A 111 -34.06 6.77 7.38
C ALA A 111 -33.00 7.73 7.93
N SER A 112 -33.20 8.25 9.15
CA SER A 112 -32.24 9.14 9.81
C SER A 112 -30.92 8.44 10.11
N CYS A 113 -30.96 7.21 10.62
CA CYS A 113 -29.74 6.44 10.89
C CYS A 113 -29.00 6.08 9.59
N HIS A 114 -29.73 5.79 8.51
CA HIS A 114 -29.17 5.50 7.20
C HIS A 114 -28.50 6.74 6.59
N PHE A 115 -29.14 7.90 6.69
CA PHE A 115 -28.54 9.16 6.28
C PHE A 115 -27.26 9.47 7.07
N GLU A 116 -27.29 9.28 8.40
CA GLU A 116 -26.12 9.44 9.26
C GLU A 116 -24.96 8.52 8.82
N LEU A 117 -25.24 7.26 8.49
CA LEU A 117 -24.26 6.32 7.95
C LEU A 117 -23.62 6.86 6.67
N MET A 118 -24.41 7.31 5.69
CA MET A 118 -23.88 7.83 4.42
C MET A 118 -23.00 9.07 4.63
N CYS A 119 -23.42 10.00 5.48
CA CYS A 119 -22.62 11.18 5.81
C CYS A 119 -21.28 10.83 6.49
N ARG A 120 -21.24 9.77 7.31
CA ARG A 120 -19.98 9.30 7.92
C ARG A 120 -19.08 8.64 6.88
N CYS A 121 -19.64 7.75 6.07
CA CYS A 121 -18.93 7.04 5.02
C CYS A 121 -18.26 8.00 4.02
N ALA A 122 -18.94 9.09 3.65
CA ALA A 122 -18.41 10.13 2.77
C ALA A 122 -17.13 10.80 3.29
N LYS A 123 -16.88 10.79 4.60
CA LYS A 123 -15.67 11.38 5.21
C LYS A 123 -14.43 10.49 5.08
N TYR A 124 -14.61 9.20 4.78
CA TYR A 124 -13.51 8.24 4.76
C TYR A 124 -12.83 8.14 3.40
N LEU A 125 -12.21 9.24 3.00
CA LEU A 125 -11.43 9.27 1.77
C LEU A 125 -10.15 8.45 1.90
N VAL A 126 -9.76 7.81 0.80
CA VAL A 126 -8.47 7.16 0.63
C VAL A 126 -7.45 8.25 0.33
N ASP A 127 -6.36 8.25 1.11
CA ASP A 127 -5.24 9.17 0.94
C ASP A 127 -4.51 8.86 -0.39
N ILE A 128 -4.67 9.73 -1.39
CA ILE A 128 -3.93 9.65 -2.65
C ILE A 128 -2.56 10.27 -2.41
N ARG A 129 -1.50 9.49 -2.59
CA ARG A 129 -0.10 9.97 -2.50
C ARG A 129 0.49 10.10 -3.90
N PRO A 130 0.29 11.25 -4.58
CA PRO A 130 0.65 11.41 -6.00
C PRO A 130 2.15 11.24 -6.25
N ASP A 131 3.02 11.65 -5.32
CA ASP A 131 4.47 11.57 -5.46
C ASP A 131 5.08 10.23 -5.04
N ARG A 132 4.26 9.18 -4.89
CA ARG A 132 4.74 7.84 -4.54
C ARG A 132 5.39 7.16 -5.75
N SER A 133 6.60 7.58 -6.08
CA SER A 133 7.48 6.84 -6.97
C SER A 133 8.17 5.71 -6.20
N PHE A 134 8.06 4.47 -6.70
CA PHE A 134 8.90 3.36 -6.25
C PHE A 134 9.96 3.11 -7.33
N PRO A 135 11.02 3.93 -7.42
CA PRO A 135 12.04 3.74 -8.44
C PRO A 135 12.61 2.34 -8.29
N ARG A 136 12.48 1.54 -9.35
CA ARG A 136 12.99 0.16 -9.37
C ARG A 136 14.50 0.19 -9.63
N ASP A 137 15.26 0.64 -8.64
CA ASP A 137 16.71 0.56 -8.71
C ASP A 137 17.16 -0.90 -8.48
N LYS A 138 17.41 -1.60 -9.58
CA LYS A 138 17.87 -2.99 -9.59
C LYS A 138 19.21 -3.16 -8.86
N GLN A 139 20.07 -2.14 -8.80
CA GLN A 139 21.33 -2.22 -8.04
C GLN A 139 21.10 -2.06 -6.54
N LEU A 140 20.21 -1.14 -6.13
CA LEU A 140 19.80 -1.00 -4.74
C LEU A 140 19.15 -2.29 -4.23
N TYR A 141 18.22 -2.87 -5.00
CA TYR A 141 17.55 -4.11 -4.64
C TYR A 141 18.54 -5.29 -4.53
N ARG A 142 19.50 -5.38 -5.46
CA ARG A 142 20.61 -6.35 -5.40
C ARG A 142 21.53 -6.13 -4.19
N ARG A 143 21.77 -4.88 -3.77
CA ARG A 143 22.56 -4.57 -2.57
C ARG A 143 21.83 -4.97 -1.29
N ILE A 144 20.54 -4.65 -1.19
CA ILE A 144 19.69 -4.99 -0.04
C ILE A 144 19.58 -6.52 0.11
N SER A 145 19.27 -7.26 -0.97
CA SER A 145 19.13 -8.72 -0.89
C SER A 145 20.43 -9.43 -0.49
N ARG A 146 21.58 -8.85 -0.83
CA ARG A 146 22.90 -9.34 -0.43
C ARG A 146 23.37 -8.79 0.93
N ASN A 147 22.53 -8.05 1.65
CA ASN A 147 22.86 -7.37 2.91
C ASN A 147 24.12 -6.48 2.82
N LEU A 148 24.44 -5.98 1.62
CA LEU A 148 25.60 -5.11 1.35
C LEU A 148 25.37 -3.66 1.81
N GLN A 149 24.23 -3.36 2.42
CA GLN A 149 23.90 -2.07 3.03
C GLN A 149 24.78 -1.78 4.26
N ARG A 150 25.29 -2.81 4.94
CA ARG A 150 26.26 -2.64 6.03
C ARG A 150 27.62 -2.35 5.40
N LYS A 151 28.22 -1.19 5.69
CA LYS A 151 29.67 -1.01 5.50
C LYS A 151 30.34 -2.17 6.22
N ARG A 152 31.08 -3.01 5.48
CA ARG A 152 32.02 -3.94 6.10
C ARG A 152 32.89 -3.10 7.04
N ALA A 153 33.11 -3.54 8.27
CA ALA A 153 34.02 -2.85 9.18
C ALA A 153 35.35 -2.68 8.42
N GLY A 154 35.62 -1.47 7.97
CA GLY A 154 36.86 -1.16 7.27
C GLY A 154 38.01 -1.30 8.24
N ARG A 155 39.21 -1.58 7.73
CA ARG A 155 40.43 -1.42 8.51
C ARG A 155 40.42 0.01 9.09
N PRO A 156 40.64 0.20 10.40
CA PRO A 156 40.69 1.55 10.96
C PRO A 156 41.72 2.38 10.18
N PRO A 157 41.46 3.69 9.97
CA PRO A 157 42.42 4.54 9.29
C PRO A 157 43.77 4.46 10.02
N ILE A 158 44.85 4.32 9.26
CA ILE A 158 46.20 4.42 9.81
C ILE A 158 46.32 5.85 10.33
N ILE A 159 46.40 6.01 11.65
CA ILE A 159 46.70 7.28 12.28
C ILE A 159 48.15 7.58 11.93
N ILE A 160 48.37 8.46 10.94
CA ILE A 160 49.69 9.00 10.66
C ILE A 160 49.91 10.07 11.73
N ASP A 161 50.77 9.79 12.69
CA ASP A 161 51.11 10.74 13.75
C ASP A 161 51.84 11.94 13.14
N THR A 162 51.12 13.04 12.95
CA THR A 162 51.64 14.28 12.35
C THR A 162 52.56 15.07 13.29
N LYS A 163 52.82 14.57 14.52
CA LYS A 163 53.70 15.22 15.50
C LYS A 163 55.11 14.65 15.55
N LYS A 164 55.70 14.25 14.41
CA LYS A 164 57.16 14.17 14.32
C LYS A 164 57.69 15.57 14.03
N THR A 165 58.12 16.29 15.06
CA THR A 165 58.96 17.47 14.90
C THR A 165 60.16 17.08 14.04
N PRO A 166 60.50 17.83 12.97
CA PRO A 166 61.70 17.53 12.21
C PRO A 166 62.90 17.59 13.18
N ARG A 167 63.70 16.52 13.22
CA ARG A 167 64.98 16.53 13.92
C ARG A 167 65.82 17.63 13.26
N PRO A 168 66.36 18.63 13.98
CA PRO A 168 67.21 19.64 13.35
C PRO A 168 68.40 18.93 12.71
N GLU A 169 68.61 19.17 11.42
CA GLU A 169 69.76 18.66 10.68
C GLU A 169 71.01 19.32 11.23
N LEU A 170 71.77 18.60 12.06
CA LEU A 170 73.07 19.04 12.55
C LEU A 170 74.13 18.45 11.63
N LEU A 171 74.83 19.30 10.88
CA LEU A 171 76.04 18.92 10.16
C LEU A 171 77.25 19.10 11.07
N PRO A 172 78.07 18.06 11.31
CA PRO A 172 79.27 18.19 12.11
C PRO A 172 80.35 18.93 11.30
N SER A 173 80.80 20.07 11.80
CA SER A 173 82.01 20.75 11.30
C SER A 173 83.25 20.17 11.98
N ALA A 174 84.36 20.04 11.24
CA ALA A 174 85.61 19.43 11.70
C ALA A 174 86.25 20.10 12.93
N ASN A 175 85.78 21.29 13.34
CA ASN A 175 86.28 22.02 14.51
C ASN A 175 85.27 22.12 15.67
N GLY A 176 84.21 21.30 15.69
CA GLY A 176 83.41 21.04 16.90
C GLY A 176 82.43 22.15 17.35
N VAL A 177 82.17 23.17 16.55
CA VAL A 177 81.14 24.19 16.85
C VAL A 177 79.85 23.88 16.08
N ILE A 178 78.73 23.82 16.80
CA ILE A 178 77.38 23.53 16.26
C ILE A 178 76.67 24.87 16.02
N PHE A 179 76.17 25.10 14.80
CA PHE A 179 75.30 26.23 14.48
C PHE A 179 73.85 25.77 14.29
N LEU A 180 72.92 26.48 14.91
CA LEU A 180 71.49 26.37 14.62
C LEU A 180 71.19 27.23 13.39
N LEU A 181 70.71 26.60 12.32
CA LEU A 181 70.05 27.33 11.24
C LEU A 181 68.69 27.79 11.78
N SER A 182 68.53 29.09 11.99
CA SER A 182 67.23 29.70 12.28
C SER A 182 66.49 30.05 11.00
#